data_AF-A0A958B975-F1
#
_entry.id   AF-A0A958B975-F1
#
_cell.length_a   1.000
_cell.length_b   1.000
_cell.length_c   1.000
_cell.angle_alpha   90.00
_cell.angle_beta   90.00
_cell.angle_gamma   90.00
#
_symmetry.space_group_name_H-M   'P 1'
#
loop_
_entity.id
_entity.type
_entity.pdbx_description
1 polymer ?
#
loop_
_entity_poly.entity_id
_entity_poly.type
_entity_poly.pdbx_seq_one_letter_code
_entity_poly.pdbx_strand_id
1 'polypeptide(L)'
;MLNTYKAILRGNQLEWSEDVPIELLQNKVIVVHVTILDQPVSPVMVSDQGERMVEALEELAKTNALADINDPVAWERDQRQDRVLPKREQ
;
A
#
# COMPACT_ATOMS: atom_id res chain seq x y z
N MET A 1 35.14 -9.07 1.57
CA MET A 1 34.74 -7.75 2.10
C MET A 1 33.29 -7.86 2.56
N LEU A 2 32.93 -7.28 3.70
CA LEU A 2 31.54 -7.20 4.16
C LEU A 2 31.01 -5.82 3.78
N ASN A 3 29.89 -5.77 3.07
CA ASN A 3 29.20 -4.52 2.75
C ASN A 3 28.04 -4.35 3.72
N THR A 4 27.91 -3.16 4.30
CA THR A 4 26.84 -2.83 5.24
C THR A 4 25.78 -2.03 4.51
N TYR A 5 24.54 -2.51 4.55
CA TYR A 5 23.39 -1.84 3.97
C TYR A 5 22.38 -1.52 5.05
N LYS A 6 21.66 -0.41 4.89
CA LYS A 6 20.66 0.02 5.85
C LYS A 6 19.30 -0.53 5.44
N ALA A 7 18.63 -1.16 6.40
CA ALA A 7 17.33 -1.79 6.20
C ALA A 7 16.44 -1.65 7.42
N ILE A 8 15.14 -1.78 7.20
CA ILE A 8 14.12 -1.91 8.23
C ILE A 8 13.71 -3.39 8.25
N LEU A 9 13.69 -4.00 9.43
CA LEU A 9 13.16 -5.35 9.62
C LEU A 9 11.68 -5.25 10.01
N ARG A 10 10.76 -5.65 9.11
CA ARG A 10 9.32 -5.75 9.39
C ARG A 10 8.90 -7.21 9.49
N GLY A 11 8.59 -7.67 10.70
CA GLY A 11 8.31 -9.08 10.94
C GLY A 11 9.51 -9.95 10.57
N ASN A 12 9.39 -10.73 9.50
CA ASN A 12 10.46 -11.57 8.96
C ASN A 12 11.04 -11.06 7.62
N GLN A 13 10.70 -9.85 7.19
CA GLN A 13 11.13 -9.27 5.93
C GLN A 13 12.09 -8.09 6.15
N LEU A 14 13.21 -8.11 5.44
CA LEU A 14 14.14 -6.96 5.35
C LEU A 14 13.71 -6.05 4.19
N GLU A 15 13.50 -4.78 4.49
CA GLU A 15 13.20 -3.71 3.54
C GLU A 15 14.38 -2.74 3.48
N TRP A 16 15.02 -2.59 2.32
CA TRP A 16 16.14 -1.65 2.16
C TRP A 16 15.63 -0.21 2.25
N SER A 17 16.25 0.61 3.10
CA SER A 17 15.84 2.02 3.28
C SER A 17 16.54 2.98 2.31
N GLU A 18 17.70 2.56 1.80
CA GLU A 18 18.56 3.35 0.92
C GLU A 18 18.93 2.48 -0.29
N ASP A 19 20.21 2.21 -0.51
CA ASP A 19 20.67 1.43 -1.64
C ASP A 19 20.38 -0.07 -1.49
N VAL A 20 19.95 -0.68 -2.60
CA VAL A 20 19.76 -2.13 -2.71
C VAL A 20 21.10 -2.77 -3.08
N PRO A 21 21.50 -3.88 -2.43
CA PRO A 21 22.67 -4.66 -2.85
C PRO A 21 22.60 -5.02 -4.34
N ILE A 22 23.63 -4.65 -5.10
CA ILE A 22 23.70 -4.86 -6.57
C ILE A 22 23.60 -6.35 -6.91
N GLU A 23 24.07 -7.21 -6.02
CA GLU A 23 24.02 -8.66 -6.17
C GLU A 23 22.58 -9.22 -6.16
N LEU A 24 21.64 -8.53 -5.49
CA LEU A 24 20.21 -8.89 -5.54
C LEU A 24 19.59 -8.56 -6.90
N LEU A 25 20.08 -7.54 -7.61
CA LEU A 25 19.63 -7.21 -8.97
C LEU A 25 19.93 -8.34 -9.98
N GLN A 26 20.84 -9.25 -9.63
CA GLN A 26 21.19 -10.41 -10.44
C GLN A 26 20.38 -11.68 -10.08
N ASN A 27 19.32 -11.53 -9.27
CA ASN A 27 18.45 -12.63 -8.83
C ASN A 27 19.19 -13.75 -8.08
N LYS A 28 20.31 -13.41 -7.42
CA LYS A 28 21.12 -14.35 -6.65
C LYS A 28 20.59 -14.44 -5.22
N VAL A 29 20.64 -15.66 -4.65
CA VAL A 29 20.40 -15.88 -3.22
C VAL A 29 21.67 -15.52 -2.45
N ILE A 30 21.55 -14.67 -1.43
CA ILE A 30 22.68 -14.15 -0.66
C ILE A 30 22.45 -14.42 0.82
N VAL A 31 23.47 -14.96 1.48
CA VAL A 31 23.47 -15.12 2.94
C VAL A 31 23.87 -13.81 3.58
N VAL A 32 23.08 -13.32 4.53
CA VAL A 32 23.29 -12.05 5.21
C VAL A 32 23.46 -12.25 6.71
N HIS A 33 24.27 -11.40 7.34
CA HIS A 33 24.31 -11.25 8.80
C HIS A 33 23.44 -10.06 9.17
N VAL A 34 22.55 -10.22 10.15
CA VAL A 34 21.64 -9.18 10.60
C VAL A 34 22.05 -8.74 12.01
N THR A 35 22.39 -7.46 12.14
CA THR A 35 22.62 -6.81 13.44
C THR A 35 21.44 -5.91 13.73
N ILE A 36 20.75 -6.15 14.84
CA ILE A 36 19.61 -5.32 15.27
C ILE A 36 20.17 -4.12 16.04
N LEU A 37 19.90 -2.91 15.53
CA LEU A 37 20.28 -1.67 16.20
C LEU A 37 19.23 -1.32 17.25
N ASP A 38 19.65 -1.02 18.48
CA ASP A 38 18.79 -0.51 19.56
C ASP A 38 18.51 0.98 19.36
N GLN A 39 17.89 1.30 18.23
CA GLN A 39 17.42 2.64 17.92
C GLN A 39 15.90 2.57 17.74
N PRO A 40 15.14 3.46 18.39
CA PRO A 40 13.72 3.56 18.10
C PRO A 40 13.59 4.00 16.64
N VAL A 41 13.14 3.10 15.78
CA VAL A 41 12.58 3.51 14.51
C VAL A 41 11.34 4.29 14.90
N SER A 42 11.37 5.62 14.75
CA SER A 42 10.15 6.42 14.89
C SER A 42 9.08 5.69 14.09
N PRO A 43 7.94 5.32 14.70
CA PRO A 43 6.90 4.61 13.98
C PRO A 43 6.44 5.53 12.87
N VAL A 44 7.02 5.36 11.68
CA VAL A 44 6.54 6.03 10.49
C VAL A 44 5.23 5.33 10.16
N MET A 45 4.17 5.92 10.72
CA MET A 45 2.97 6.26 9.97
C MET A 45 2.22 5.11 9.31
N VAL A 46 2.10 3.94 9.96
CA VAL A 46 1.01 3.03 9.54
C VAL A 46 -0.34 3.58 10.01
N SER A 47 -0.39 4.24 11.18
CA SER A 47 -1.57 4.97 11.65
C SER A 47 -1.82 6.25 10.84
N ASP A 48 -0.77 7.03 10.57
CA ASP A 48 -0.86 8.34 9.92
C ASP A 48 -1.29 8.23 8.45
N GLN A 49 -0.99 7.13 7.76
CA GLN A 49 -1.53 6.87 6.42
C GLN A 49 -3.05 6.67 6.44
N GLY A 50 -3.56 5.97 7.45
CA GLY A 50 -4.99 5.77 7.65
C GLY A 50 -5.71 7.09 7.94
N GLU A 51 -5.18 7.88 8.88
CA GLU A 51 -5.74 9.19 9.23
C GLU A 51 -5.72 10.17 8.05
N ARG A 52 -4.59 10.28 7.34
CA ARG A 52 -4.48 11.14 6.15
C ARG A 52 -5.39 10.70 5.01
N MET A 53 -5.61 9.39 4.86
CA MET A 53 -6.56 8.87 3.87
C MET A 53 -8.00 9.21 4.26
N VAL A 54 -8.36 9.05 5.55
CA VAL A 54 -9.68 9.43 6.07
C VAL A 54 -9.93 10.93 5.85
N GLU A 55 -8.96 11.78 6.22
CA GLU A 55 -9.06 13.24 6.04
C GLU A 55 -9.25 13.61 4.56
N ALA A 56 -8.48 12.98 3.65
CA ALA A 56 -8.64 13.20 2.22
C ALA A 56 -10.01 12.76 1.69
N LEU A 57 -10.54 11.65 2.19
CA LEU A 57 -11.88 11.16 1.81
C LEU A 57 -12.99 12.08 2.36
N GLU A 58 -12.83 12.61 3.56
CA GLU A 58 -13.78 13.57 4.14
C GLU A 58 -13.82 14.88 3.34
N GLU A 59 -12.66 15.43 2.96
CA GLU A 59 -12.58 16.62 2.10
C GLU A 59 -13.20 16.37 0.72
N LEU A 60 -12.97 15.19 0.13
CA LEU A 60 -13.61 14.80 -1.12
C LEU A 60 -15.14 14.72 -0.99
N ALA A 61 -15.65 14.15 0.10
CA ALA A 61 -17.09 14.06 0.36
C ALA A 61 -17.76 15.44 0.47
N LYS A 62 -17.08 16.43 1.08
CA LYS A 62 -17.57 17.81 1.19
C LYS A 62 -17.72 18.51 -0.16
N THR A 63 -16.97 18.08 -1.18
CA THR A 63 -17.04 18.67 -2.52
C THR A 63 -18.38 18.40 -3.21
N ASN A 64 -19.15 17.40 -2.73
CA ASN A 64 -20.48 17.04 -3.27
C ASN A 64 -20.49 16.91 -4.80
N ALA A 65 -19.40 16.39 -5.38
CA ALA A 65 -19.15 16.40 -6.83
C ALA A 65 -20.16 15.57 -7.64
N LEU A 66 -20.97 14.75 -6.97
CA LEU A 66 -21.94 13.83 -7.56
C LEU A 66 -23.39 14.24 -7.25
N ALA A 67 -23.63 15.50 -6.87
CA ALA A 67 -24.95 16.02 -6.52
C ALA A 67 -26.01 15.84 -7.63
N ASP A 68 -25.58 15.83 -8.88
CA ASP A 68 -26.46 15.70 -10.04
C ASP A 68 -26.89 14.25 -10.33
N ILE A 69 -26.37 13.28 -9.59
CA ILE A 69 -26.75 11.87 -9.70
C ILE A 69 -27.98 11.61 -8.82
N ASN A 70 -29.16 11.64 -9.46
CA ASN A 70 -30.45 11.45 -8.79
C ASN A 70 -30.67 10.02 -8.25
N ASP A 71 -30.14 9.01 -8.95
CA ASP A 71 -30.15 7.61 -8.52
C ASP A 71 -28.74 7.02 -8.65
N PRO A 72 -27.95 7.04 -7.57
CA PRO A 72 -26.58 6.52 -7.58
C PRO A 72 -26.48 5.04 -7.94
N VAL A 73 -27.51 4.24 -7.61
CA VAL A 73 -27.52 2.80 -7.88
C VAL A 73 -27.78 2.52 -9.35
N ALA A 74 -28.73 3.24 -9.96
CA ALA A 74 -28.96 3.15 -11.40
C ALA A 74 -27.74 3.64 -12.20
N TRP A 75 -27.12 4.74 -11.77
CA TRP A 75 -25.90 5.26 -12.38
C TRP A 75 -24.74 4.26 -12.26
N GLU A 76 -24.52 3.65 -11.10
CA GLU A 76 -23.46 2.64 -10.91
C GLU A 76 -23.64 1.45 -11.86
N ARG A 77 -24.89 0.96 -12.02
CA ARG A 77 -25.21 -0.17 -12.93
C ARG A 77 -24.95 0.17 -14.39
N ASP A 78 -25.30 1.39 -14.80
CA ASP A 78 -25.05 1.91 -16.16
C ASP A 78 -23.54 2.05 -16.43
N GLN A 79 -22.79 2.65 -15.49
CA GLN A 79 -21.35 2.82 -15.60
C GLN A 79 -20.58 1.49 -15.57
N ARG A 80 -21.03 0.53 -14.76
CA ARG A 80 -20.38 -0.79 -14.66
C ARG A 80 -20.58 -1.66 -15.89
N GLN A 81 -21.41 -1.24 -16.86
CA GLN A 81 -21.84 -2.06 -17.99
C GLN A 81 -22.12 -3.49 -17.53
N ASP A 82 -22.95 -3.63 -16.49
CA ASP A 82 -23.06 -4.83 -15.65
C ASP A 82 -22.90 -6.11 -16.48
N ARG A 83 -21.68 -6.66 -16.42
CA ARG A 83 -21.36 -7.88 -17.16
C ARG A 83 -22.16 -8.99 -16.50
N VAL A 84 -23.00 -9.67 -17.28
CA VAL A 84 -23.78 -10.82 -16.81
C VAL A 84 -22.82 -11.80 -16.15
N LEU A 85 -22.94 -11.95 -14.84
CA LEU A 85 -22.15 -12.92 -14.09
C LEU A 85 -22.73 -14.30 -14.38
N PRO A 86 -21.95 -15.25 -14.91
CA PRO A 86 -22.46 -16.59 -15.13
C PRO A 86 -22.85 -17.21 -13.77
N LYS A 87 -24.07 -17.78 -13.70
CA LYS A 87 -24.65 -18.56 -12.58
C LYS A 87 -25.24 -17.80 -11.38
N ARG A 88 -25.88 -16.63 -11.56
CA ARG A 88 -26.62 -15.95 -10.47
C ARG A 88 -28.13 -16.24 -10.40
N GLU A 89 -28.68 -17.06 -11.29
CA GLU A 89 -30.08 -17.51 -11.23
C GLU A 89 -30.17 -19.02 -10.94
N GLN A 90 -29.98 -19.37 -9.67
CA GLN A 90 -30.51 -20.62 -9.09
C GLN A 90 -31.20 -20.30 -7.76
#